data_AF-S7SVN3-F1
#
_entry.id   AF-S7SVN3-F1
#
_cell.length_a   1.000
_cell.length_b   1.000
_cell.length_c   1.000
_cell.angle_alpha   90.00
_cell.angle_beta   90.00
_cell.angle_gamma   90.00
#
_symmetry.space_group_name_H-M   'P 1'
#
loop_
_entity.id
_entity.type
_entity.pdbx_description
1 polymer ?
#
loop_
_entity_poly.entity_id
_entity_poly.type
_entity_poly.pdbx_seq_one_letter_code
_entity_poly.pdbx_strand_id
1 'polypeptide(L)'
;MLARTISSAVVPYASAIPLNVCPLCTTWICILDLLVASLFSIFYDEKKGEMTVCVKGYTMNTDEYYMRLAMEEAKKAEQIGEVPIGAVIVQDGRVIARAHNLRETEQRAIAHAEILAIDEACRATGSWRLERATLYVTLEPCAMCAGAIVLSRIERVVFGAFDPKEGALGH
;
A
#
# COMPACT_ATOMS: atom_id res chain seq x y z
N MET A 1 33.89 -13.82 -10.86
CA MET A 1 34.05 -15.23 -10.42
C MET A 1 32.85 -15.57 -9.55
N LEU A 2 31.92 -16.35 -10.10
CA LEU A 2 31.53 -17.69 -9.61
C LEU A 2 30.75 -17.64 -8.27
N ALA A 3 29.41 -17.67 -8.25
CA ALA A 3 28.45 -18.74 -8.59
C ALA A 3 28.16 -19.73 -7.42
N ARG A 4 26.84 -19.85 -7.12
CA ARG A 4 26.09 -21.02 -6.54
C ARG A 4 26.29 -21.27 -5.02
N THR A 5 25.34 -21.82 -4.24
CA THR A 5 24.26 -22.79 -4.52
C THR A 5 23.15 -22.80 -3.44
N ILE A 6 22.02 -23.38 -3.84
CA ILE A 6 20.72 -23.70 -3.21
C ILE A 6 20.81 -24.56 -1.93
N SER A 7 19.89 -24.37 -0.96
CA SER A 7 18.95 -25.41 -0.44
C SER A 7 18.68 -25.41 1.07
N SER A 8 17.37 -25.44 1.37
CA SER A 8 16.67 -26.10 2.48
C SER A 8 17.06 -25.79 3.92
N ALA A 9 16.15 -25.09 4.62
CA ALA A 9 15.81 -25.46 5.99
C ALA A 9 14.35 -25.09 6.28
N VAL A 10 13.51 -26.13 6.26
CA VAL A 10 12.22 -26.18 6.93
C VAL A 10 12.47 -25.92 8.43
N VAL A 11 11.78 -24.96 9.04
CA VAL A 11 11.76 -24.79 10.50
C VAL A 11 10.31 -24.88 10.96
N PRO A 12 10.00 -25.71 11.98
CA PRO A 12 8.70 -26.36 12.11
C PRO A 12 7.65 -25.49 12.82
N TYR A 13 6.41 -25.85 12.54
CA TYR A 13 5.20 -25.41 13.22
C TYR A 13 5.23 -25.78 14.72
N ALA A 14 4.72 -24.88 15.55
CA ALA A 14 4.20 -25.07 16.91
C ALA A 14 5.17 -25.52 18.03
N SER A 15 5.50 -24.56 18.90
CA SER A 15 5.33 -24.77 20.34
C SER A 15 4.79 -23.50 20.99
N ALA A 16 3.77 -23.66 21.82
CA ALA A 16 2.96 -22.61 22.40
C ALA A 16 3.79 -21.70 23.31
N ILE A 17 3.88 -20.41 22.95
CA ILE A 17 4.37 -19.36 23.84
C ILE A 17 3.16 -18.89 24.66
N PRO A 18 3.22 -18.86 26.00
CA PRO A 18 2.09 -18.42 26.81
C PRO A 18 1.75 -16.96 26.50
N LEU A 19 0.48 -16.72 26.24
CA LEU A 19 -0.13 -15.39 26.12
C LEU A 19 0.11 -14.64 27.43
N ASN A 20 1.08 -13.71 27.44
CA ASN A 20 1.18 -12.48 28.26
C ASN A 20 2.60 -12.04 28.63
N VAL A 21 3.64 -12.43 27.90
CA VAL A 21 4.98 -11.86 28.16
C VAL A 21 5.63 -11.38 26.86
N CYS A 22 5.56 -10.06 26.62
CA CYS A 22 6.42 -9.37 25.66
C CYS A 22 7.84 -9.32 26.26
N PRO A 23 8.89 -9.82 25.58
CA PRO A 23 10.24 -9.87 26.14
C PRO A 23 10.97 -8.51 26.19
N LEU A 24 10.29 -7.37 25.92
CA LEU A 24 10.96 -6.08 25.67
C LEU A 24 10.42 -4.85 26.43
N CYS A 25 9.40 -4.94 27.31
CA CYS A 25 8.85 -3.74 27.95
C CYS A 25 8.72 -3.83 29.49
N THR A 26 9.71 -3.31 30.22
CA THR A 26 9.69 -3.23 31.70
C THR A 26 9.21 -1.90 32.28
N THR A 27 8.73 -0.95 31.49
CA THR A 27 8.12 0.27 32.01
C THR A 27 7.14 0.76 30.96
N TRP A 28 5.95 1.24 31.36
CA TRP A 28 5.14 2.33 30.78
C TRP A 28 3.71 2.19 31.32
N ILE A 29 3.23 3.29 31.90
CA ILE A 29 1.97 3.42 32.60
C ILE A 29 0.84 3.52 31.57
N CYS A 30 -0.14 2.60 31.62
CA CYS A 30 -1.43 2.73 30.95
C CYS A 30 -2.14 3.98 31.49
N ILE A 31 -2.12 5.08 30.74
CA ILE A 31 -3.04 6.19 30.96
C ILE A 31 -4.18 6.01 29.97
N LEU A 32 -5.39 5.84 30.51
CA LEU A 32 -6.68 5.51 29.89
C LEU A 32 -6.95 4.03 29.59
N ASP A 33 -7.19 3.30 30.69
CA ASP A 33 -8.21 2.26 30.71
C ASP A 33 -9.60 2.92 30.64
N LEU A 34 -10.39 2.58 29.60
CA LEU A 34 -11.78 2.10 29.71
C LEU A 34 -12.50 2.12 28.34
N LEU A 35 -12.85 0.91 27.89
CA LEU A 35 -14.02 0.55 27.06
C LEU A 35 -13.99 0.57 25.52
N VAL A 36 -12.86 0.78 24.82
CA VAL A 36 -12.80 0.57 23.34
C VAL A 36 -11.60 -0.24 22.82
N ALA A 37 -10.69 -0.69 23.69
CA ALA A 37 -9.37 -1.19 23.30
C ALA A 37 -9.29 -2.70 22.91
N SER A 38 -10.32 -3.30 22.30
CA SER A 38 -10.32 -4.75 22.05
C SER A 38 -9.84 -5.20 20.67
N LEU A 39 -9.56 -4.28 19.74
CA LEU A 39 -9.24 -4.64 18.35
C LEU A 39 -7.97 -4.01 17.75
N PHE A 40 -7.41 -2.95 18.34
CA PHE A 40 -6.27 -2.25 17.75
C PHE A 40 -5.27 -1.82 18.81
N SER A 41 -4.01 -2.21 18.66
CA SER A 41 -2.87 -1.64 19.38
C SER A 41 -1.96 -0.95 18.35
N ILE A 42 -1.68 0.32 18.56
CA ILE A 42 -0.79 1.10 17.68
C ILE A 42 0.58 1.12 18.34
N PHE A 43 1.59 0.63 17.63
CA PHE A 43 3.00 0.65 18.06
C PHE A 43 3.78 1.60 17.16
N TYR A 44 4.57 2.48 17.77
CA TYR A 44 5.51 3.35 17.08
C TYR A 44 6.93 2.79 17.25
N ASP A 45 7.61 2.47 16.15
CA ASP A 45 9.00 2.01 16.17
C ASP A 45 9.94 3.21 15.94
N GLU A 46 10.58 3.68 17.02
CA GLU A 46 11.54 4.81 16.98
C GLU A 46 12.76 4.55 16.08
N LYS A 47 13.13 3.29 15.84
CA LYS A 47 14.30 2.96 15.01
C LYS A 47 13.99 2.95 13.52
N LYS A 48 12.73 2.73 13.15
CA LYS A 48 12.28 2.67 11.75
C LYS A 48 11.48 3.89 11.32
N GLY A 49 10.95 4.69 12.26
CA GLY A 49 10.08 5.82 11.94
C GLY A 49 8.72 5.39 11.37
N GLU A 50 8.28 4.17 11.67
CA GLU A 50 7.07 3.56 11.11
C GLU A 50 6.02 3.30 12.20
N MET A 51 4.74 3.53 11.87
CA MET A 51 3.60 3.10 12.70
C MET A 51 3.20 1.68 12.30
N THR A 52 3.18 0.77 13.27
CA THR A 52 2.67 -0.60 13.11
C THR A 52 1.32 -0.72 13.82
N VAL A 53 0.29 -1.12 13.07
CA VAL A 53 -1.03 -1.41 13.63
C VAL A 53 -1.13 -2.91 13.89
N CYS A 54 -1.26 -3.28 15.16
CA CYS A 54 -1.49 -4.65 15.59
C CYS A 54 -2.99 -4.87 15.81
N VAL A 55 -3.62 -5.64 14.92
CA VAL A 55 -4.92 -6.26 15.17
C VAL A 55 -4.67 -7.64 15.75
N LYS A 56 -5.46 -8.09 16.74
CA LYS A 56 -5.30 -9.40 17.41
C LYS A 56 -4.96 -10.51 16.39
N GLY A 57 -3.69 -10.91 16.36
CA GLY A 57 -3.18 -12.03 15.58
C GLY A 57 -2.46 -11.74 14.25
N TYR A 58 -2.39 -10.48 13.75
CA TYR A 58 -1.67 -10.18 12.52
C TYR A 58 -1.11 -8.74 12.53
N THR A 59 0.22 -8.59 12.51
CA THR A 59 0.88 -7.33 12.15
C THR A 59 0.79 -7.18 10.63
N MET A 60 -0.07 -6.30 10.14
CA MET A 60 -0.07 -5.95 8.71
C MET A 60 1.09 -5.00 8.42
N ASN A 61 1.90 -5.34 7.42
CA ASN A 61 2.82 -4.39 6.83
C ASN A 61 2.02 -3.19 6.29
N THR A 62 2.50 -1.97 6.54
CA THR A 62 1.93 -0.71 6.05
C THR A 62 1.61 -0.77 4.54
N ASP A 63 2.46 -1.42 3.75
CA ASP A 63 2.25 -1.58 2.31
C ASP A 63 1.08 -2.52 1.98
N GLU A 64 0.91 -3.60 2.75
CA GLU A 64 -0.24 -4.49 2.58
C GLU A 64 -1.55 -3.79 2.94
N TYR A 65 -1.52 -2.91 3.95
CA TYR A 65 -2.69 -2.12 4.33
C TYR A 65 -3.13 -1.22 3.17
N TYR A 66 -2.22 -0.42 2.63
CA TYR A 66 -2.56 0.48 1.53
C TYR A 66 -2.87 -0.26 0.22
N MET A 67 -2.20 -1.39 -0.04
CA MET A 67 -2.53 -2.23 -1.19
C MET A 67 -3.95 -2.82 -1.07
N ARG A 68 -4.43 -3.18 0.12
CA ARG A 68 -5.83 -3.60 0.30
C ARG A 68 -6.82 -2.50 -0.04
N LEU A 69 -6.50 -1.24 0.28
CA LEU A 69 -7.34 -0.11 -0.13
C LEU A 69 -7.34 0.06 -1.66
N ALA A 70 -6.21 -0.16 -2.33
CA ALA A 70 -6.16 -0.18 -3.79
C ALA A 70 -6.99 -1.34 -4.38
N MET A 71 -6.98 -2.51 -3.74
CA MET A 71 -7.84 -3.64 -4.13
C MET A 71 -9.33 -3.36 -3.91
N GLU A 72 -9.71 -2.54 -2.93
CA GLU A 72 -11.09 -2.07 -2.78
C GLU A 72 -11.52 -1.19 -3.95
N GLU A 73 -10.66 -0.31 -4.45
CA GLU A 73 -10.91 0.49 -5.65
C GLU A 73 -11.00 -0.39 -6.90
N ALA A 74 -10.11 -1.37 -7.06
CA ALA A 74 -10.17 -2.33 -8.17
C ALA A 74 -11.52 -3.07 -8.25
N LYS A 75 -12.10 -3.43 -7.09
CA LYS A 75 -13.45 -4.04 -7.02
C LYS A 75 -14.55 -3.09 -7.47
N LYS A 76 -14.40 -1.77 -7.25
CA LYS A 76 -15.37 -0.78 -7.75
C LYS A 76 -15.33 -0.68 -9.26
N ALA A 77 -14.14 -0.68 -9.86
CA ALA A 77 -13.99 -0.78 -11.32
C ALA A 77 -14.65 -2.06 -11.86
N GLU A 78 -14.40 -3.21 -11.23
CA GLU A 78 -15.03 -4.48 -11.63
C GLU A 78 -16.57 -4.39 -11.62
N GLN A 79 -17.14 -3.79 -10.57
CA GLN A 79 -18.60 -3.64 -10.42
C GLN A 79 -19.27 -2.82 -11.51
N ILE A 80 -18.53 -1.91 -12.15
CA ILE A 80 -19.03 -1.07 -13.25
C ILE A 80 -18.60 -1.59 -14.63
N GLY A 81 -17.98 -2.77 -14.70
CA GLY A 81 -17.56 -3.40 -15.96
C GLY A 81 -16.25 -2.86 -16.54
N GLU A 82 -15.43 -2.20 -15.73
CA GLU A 82 -14.10 -1.72 -16.10
C GLU A 82 -13.03 -2.79 -15.87
N VAL A 83 -11.83 -2.54 -16.42
CA VAL A 83 -10.65 -3.33 -16.05
C VAL A 83 -10.37 -3.13 -14.54
N PRO A 84 -10.25 -4.20 -13.73
CA PRO A 84 -10.23 -4.12 -12.26
C PRO A 84 -8.86 -3.65 -11.74
N ILE A 85 -8.54 -2.39 -11.97
CA ILE A 85 -7.32 -1.73 -11.52
C ILE A 85 -7.70 -0.61 -10.57
N GLY A 86 -7.06 -0.58 -9.40
CA GLY A 86 -7.24 0.45 -8.39
C GLY A 86 -5.90 1.04 -7.97
N ALA A 87 -5.93 2.32 -7.57
CA ALA A 87 -4.77 3.06 -7.12
C ALA A 87 -5.08 3.93 -5.90
N VAL A 88 -4.12 4.06 -5.00
CA VAL A 88 -4.18 4.89 -3.80
C VAL A 88 -2.88 5.67 -3.67
N ILE A 89 -2.98 6.97 -3.38
CA ILE A 89 -1.81 7.80 -3.08
C ILE A 89 -1.81 8.15 -1.60
N VAL A 90 -0.66 7.90 -0.97
CA VAL A 90 -0.41 8.16 0.45
C VAL A 90 0.69 9.20 0.57
N GLN A 91 0.49 10.22 1.38
CA GLN A 91 1.49 11.23 1.72
C GLN A 91 1.49 11.43 3.24
N ASP A 92 2.65 11.44 3.87
CA ASP A 92 2.80 11.60 5.33
C ASP A 92 1.91 10.62 6.15
N GLY A 93 1.79 9.37 5.67
CA GLY A 93 0.96 8.34 6.29
C GLY A 93 -0.55 8.53 6.17
N ARG A 94 -1.00 9.44 5.29
CA ARG A 94 -2.43 9.71 5.04
C ARG A 94 -2.76 9.45 3.58
N VAL A 95 -3.91 8.82 3.35
CA VAL A 95 -4.45 8.66 2.00
C VAL A 95 -4.96 10.02 1.51
N ILE A 96 -4.38 10.52 0.42
CA ILE A 96 -4.75 11.81 -0.20
C ILE A 96 -5.57 11.64 -1.48
N ALA A 97 -5.58 10.46 -2.09
CA ALA A 97 -6.38 10.14 -3.26
C ALA A 97 -6.65 8.63 -3.38
N ARG A 98 -7.77 8.30 -4.01
CA ARG A 98 -8.18 6.92 -4.33
C ARG A 98 -8.92 6.91 -5.66
N ALA A 99 -8.48 6.08 -6.59
CA ALA A 99 -9.15 5.96 -7.88
C ALA A 99 -9.12 4.54 -8.41
N HIS A 100 -9.97 4.28 -9.38
CA HIS A 100 -10.02 3.05 -10.16
C HIS A 100 -10.17 3.39 -11.64
N ASN A 101 -9.92 2.40 -12.50
CA ASN A 101 -10.03 2.61 -13.95
C ASN A 101 -11.45 3.03 -14.35
N LEU A 102 -11.56 4.06 -15.21
CA LEU A 102 -12.83 4.59 -15.71
C LEU A 102 -12.80 4.81 -17.23
N ARG A 103 -11.95 4.08 -17.95
CA ARG A 103 -11.70 4.26 -19.38
C ARG A 103 -12.99 4.10 -20.21
N GLU A 104 -13.74 3.04 -19.96
CA GLU A 104 -14.98 2.73 -20.69
C GLU A 104 -16.13 3.64 -20.25
N THR A 105 -16.18 3.99 -18.97
CA THR A 105 -17.24 4.79 -18.36
C THR A 105 -17.15 6.26 -18.78
N GLU A 106 -15.94 6.84 -18.72
CA GLU A 106 -15.70 8.23 -19.09
C GLU A 106 -15.43 8.42 -20.59
N GLN A 107 -15.25 7.32 -21.35
CA GLN A 107 -14.82 7.37 -22.76
C GLN A 107 -13.52 8.18 -22.92
N ARG A 108 -12.59 8.01 -21.98
CA ARG A 108 -11.30 8.70 -21.93
C ARG A 108 -10.18 7.67 -21.91
N ALA A 109 -9.41 7.61 -23.00
CA ALA A 109 -8.31 6.67 -23.16
C ALA A 109 -7.26 6.73 -22.04
N ILE A 110 -7.15 7.87 -21.35
CA ILE A 110 -6.17 8.11 -20.27
C ILE A 110 -6.75 7.91 -18.86
N ALA A 111 -8.01 7.51 -18.70
CA ALA A 111 -8.69 7.38 -17.40
C ALA A 111 -8.27 6.09 -16.66
N HIS A 112 -6.96 5.89 -16.53
CA HIS A 112 -6.35 4.85 -15.73
C HIS A 112 -6.36 5.23 -14.25
N ALA A 113 -6.38 4.23 -13.37
CA ALA A 113 -6.44 4.44 -11.92
C ALA A 113 -5.31 5.37 -11.42
N GLU A 114 -4.09 5.22 -11.93
CA GLU A 114 -2.93 6.02 -11.53
C GLU A 114 -3.07 7.49 -11.96
N ILE A 115 -3.54 7.73 -13.19
CA ILE A 115 -3.75 9.09 -13.72
C ILE A 115 -4.82 9.81 -12.90
N LEU A 116 -5.94 9.13 -12.64
CA LEU A 116 -7.05 9.68 -11.87
C LEU A 116 -6.64 9.94 -10.42
N ALA A 117 -5.90 9.03 -9.79
CA ALA A 117 -5.40 9.21 -8.44
C ALA A 117 -4.39 10.39 -8.35
N ILE A 118 -3.50 10.54 -9.33
CA ILE A 118 -2.56 11.68 -9.39
C ILE A 118 -3.34 13.01 -9.52
N ASP A 119 -4.33 13.06 -10.40
CA ASP A 119 -5.17 14.25 -10.62
C ASP A 119 -5.95 14.62 -9.34
N GLU A 120 -6.56 13.64 -8.67
CA GLU A 120 -7.23 13.85 -7.38
C GLU A 120 -6.25 14.32 -6.29
N ALA A 121 -5.07 13.71 -6.19
CA ALA A 121 -4.04 14.10 -5.22
C ALA A 121 -3.54 15.54 -5.47
N CYS A 122 -3.37 15.93 -6.73
CA CYS A 122 -2.99 17.29 -7.08
C CYS A 122 -4.07 18.31 -6.68
N ARG A 123 -5.35 17.97 -6.86
CA ARG A 123 -6.47 18.80 -6.41
C ARG A 123 -6.54 18.88 -4.88
N ALA A 124 -6.36 17.76 -4.19
CA ALA A 124 -6.43 17.70 -2.73
C ALA A 124 -5.29 18.49 -2.06
N THR A 125 -4.10 18.49 -2.65
CA THR A 125 -2.92 19.18 -2.11
C THR A 125 -2.74 20.61 -2.65
N GLY A 126 -3.44 20.97 -3.74
CA GLY A 126 -3.24 22.23 -4.44
C GLY A 126 -1.88 22.34 -5.14
N SER A 127 -1.19 21.22 -5.36
CA SER A 127 0.16 21.16 -5.91
C SER A 127 0.28 20.02 -6.93
N TRP A 128 0.95 20.28 -8.04
CA TRP A 128 1.31 19.22 -9.01
C TRP A 128 2.50 18.36 -8.53
N ARG A 129 3.26 18.85 -7.53
CA ARG A 129 4.36 18.11 -6.91
C ARG A 129 3.84 17.31 -5.73
N LEU A 130 3.91 15.99 -5.85
CA LEU A 130 3.51 15.00 -4.85
C LEU A 130 4.76 14.39 -4.18
N GLU A 131 5.69 15.24 -3.73
CA GLU A 131 6.89 14.81 -3.03
C GLU A 131 6.54 14.08 -1.72
N ARG A 132 7.36 13.08 -1.33
CA ARG A 132 7.11 12.22 -0.16
C ARG A 132 5.83 11.39 -0.26
N ALA A 133 5.20 11.34 -1.43
CA ALA A 133 4.07 10.48 -1.68
C ALA A 133 4.52 9.09 -2.15
N THR A 134 3.76 8.07 -1.74
CA THR A 134 3.82 6.71 -2.29
C THR A 134 2.53 6.40 -3.03
N LEU A 135 2.65 5.90 -4.26
CA LEU A 135 1.52 5.38 -5.05
C LEU A 135 1.45 3.86 -4.92
N TYR A 136 0.30 3.35 -4.52
CA TYR A 136 -0.03 1.93 -4.47
C TYR A 136 -0.98 1.61 -5.61
N VAL A 137 -0.69 0.62 -6.43
CA VAL A 137 -1.51 0.24 -7.59
C VAL A 137 -1.61 -1.28 -7.72
N THR A 138 -2.77 -1.82 -8.10
CA THR A 138 -2.97 -3.27 -8.12
C THR A 138 -2.25 -4.00 -9.26
N LEU A 139 -1.92 -3.29 -10.34
CA LEU A 139 -1.21 -3.79 -11.52
C LEU A 139 -0.01 -2.88 -11.84
N GLU A 140 1.03 -3.44 -12.43
CA GLU A 140 2.19 -2.69 -12.92
C GLU A 140 1.77 -1.54 -13.85
N PRO A 141 2.22 -0.30 -13.57
CA PRO A 141 1.93 0.85 -14.42
C PRO A 141 2.43 0.69 -15.86
N CYS A 142 1.58 1.07 -16.81
CA CYS A 142 1.98 1.18 -18.21
C CYS A 142 2.86 2.42 -18.46
N ALA A 143 3.41 2.56 -19.67
CA ALA A 143 4.33 3.65 -20.02
C ALA A 143 3.73 5.06 -19.78
N MET A 144 2.42 5.24 -20.04
CA MET A 144 1.72 6.49 -19.77
C MET A 144 1.69 6.83 -18.28
N CYS A 145 1.27 5.86 -17.45
CA CYS A 145 1.17 6.03 -16.01
C CYS A 145 2.55 6.22 -15.38
N ALA A 146 3.55 5.46 -15.81
CA ALA A 146 4.94 5.61 -15.39
C ALA A 146 5.47 7.03 -15.68
N GLY A 147 5.18 7.58 -16.87
CA GLY A 147 5.51 8.97 -17.20
C GLY A 147 4.85 9.98 -16.26
N ALA A 148 3.56 9.80 -15.97
CA ALA A 148 2.83 10.68 -15.05
C ALA A 148 3.36 10.63 -13.61
N ILE A 149 3.75 9.44 -13.13
CA ILE A 149 4.39 9.25 -11.82
C ILE A 149 5.70 10.06 -11.74
N VAL A 150 6.55 9.96 -12.77
CA VAL A 150 7.82 10.71 -12.83
C VAL A 150 7.56 12.22 -12.84
N LEU A 151 6.59 12.69 -13.64
CA LEU A 151 6.26 14.10 -13.78
C LEU A 151 5.66 14.70 -12.50
N SER A 152 4.90 13.91 -11.74
CA SER A 152 4.29 14.32 -10.47
C SER A 152 5.21 14.26 -9.26
N ARG A 153 6.46 13.77 -9.43
CA ARG A 153 7.46 13.67 -8.34
C ARG A 153 7.06 12.74 -7.20
N ILE A 154 6.24 11.74 -7.49
CA ILE A 154 5.96 10.65 -6.54
C ILE A 154 7.27 9.90 -6.28
N GLU A 155 7.59 9.69 -5.01
CA GLU A 155 8.89 9.17 -4.59
C GLU A 155 8.98 7.64 -4.72
N ARG A 156 7.86 6.95 -4.47
CA ARG A 156 7.81 5.50 -4.47
C ARG A 156 6.53 4.97 -5.10
N VAL A 157 6.67 3.88 -5.85
CA VAL A 157 5.55 3.12 -6.40
C VAL A 157 5.61 1.70 -5.85
N VAL A 158 4.46 1.19 -5.40
CA VAL A 158 4.28 -0.19 -4.97
C VAL A 158 3.16 -0.78 -5.82
N PHE A 159 3.45 -1.85 -6.57
CA PHE A 159 2.47 -2.51 -7.41
C PHE A 159 2.22 -3.97 -7.00
N GLY A 160 1.02 -4.47 -7.28
CA GLY A 160 0.58 -5.82 -6.90
C GLY A 160 1.08 -6.91 -7.84
N ALA A 161 0.61 -6.89 -9.09
CA ALA A 161 0.96 -7.87 -10.12
C ALA A 161 1.76 -7.24 -11.27
N PHE A 162 2.65 -8.02 -11.90
CA PHE A 162 3.32 -7.62 -13.14
C PHE A 162 2.34 -7.62 -14.32
N ASP A 163 2.54 -6.71 -15.27
CA ASP A 163 1.78 -6.68 -16.53
C ASP A 163 2.66 -7.16 -17.70
N PRO A 164 2.47 -8.42 -18.16
CA PRO A 164 3.29 -8.98 -19.24
C PRO A 164 3.00 -8.38 -20.63
N LYS A 165 1.93 -7.58 -20.78
CA LYS A 165 1.53 -6.98 -22.07
C LYS A 165 1.97 -5.54 -22.17
N GLU A 166 1.72 -4.75 -21.12
CA GLU A 166 1.85 -3.28 -21.17
C GLU A 166 2.74 -2.70 -20.05
N GLY A 167 3.32 -3.54 -19.19
CA GLY A 167 4.15 -3.12 -18.06
C GLY A 167 5.42 -2.37 -18.49
N ALA A 168 5.69 -1.25 -17.82
CA ALA A 168 6.82 -0.37 -18.14
C ALA A 168 7.90 -0.29 -17.05
N LEU A 169 7.78 -1.04 -15.95
CA LEU A 169 8.69 -0.99 -14.80
C LEU A 169 9.65 -2.18 -14.72
N GLY A 170 9.48 -3.21 -15.56
CA GLY A 170 10.52 -4.21 -15.80
C GLY A 170 9.97 -5.53 -16.33
N HIS A 171 10.58 -6.02 -17.41
CA HIS A 171 10.42 -7.38 -17.93
C HIS A 171 11.74 -8.14 -17.83
#